data_AF-A0A378NB79-F1
#
_entry.id   AF-A0A378NB79-F1
#
_cell.length_a   1.000
_cell.length_b   1.000
_cell.length_c   1.000
_cell.angle_alpha   90.00
_cell.angle_beta   90.00
_cell.angle_gamma   90.00
#
_symmetry.space_group_name_H-M   'P 1'
#
loop_
_entity.id
_entity.type
_entity.pdbx_description
1 polymer ?
#
loop_
_entity_poly.entity_id
_entity_poly.type
_entity_poly.pdbx_seq_one_letter_code
_entity_poly.pdbx_strand_id
1 'polypeptide(L)'
;MLFGGLFVSHFMAQFDVKLDAHTLHFIQEFGLILFVYSIGIQVGPGFFASLKHSGLKLNGFAVLIVLISGILVILIHKFFNVPLPVILGIFSGAVTNTPSLGAGQQVLAELSAESVTEIME
;
A
#
# COMPACT_ATOMS: atom_id res chain seq x y z
N MET A 1 -14.27 3.30 4.15
CA MET A 1 -13.62 2.57 3.04
C MET A 1 -13.67 1.06 3.24
N LEU A 2 -13.00 0.47 4.24
CA LEU A 2 -12.94 -1.00 4.44
C LEU A 2 -14.32 -1.70 4.44
N PHE A 3 -15.21 -1.34 5.37
CA PHE A 3 -16.55 -1.97 5.45
C PHE A 3 -17.41 -1.71 4.21
N GLY A 4 -17.27 -0.54 3.58
CA GLY A 4 -17.94 -0.24 2.32
C GLY A 4 -17.46 -1.14 1.18
N GLY A 5 -16.14 -1.34 1.07
CA GLY A 5 -15.55 -2.27 0.11
C GLY A 5 -16.00 -3.71 0.33
N LEU A 6 -15.99 -4.18 1.59
CA LEU A 6 -16.45 -5.53 1.94
C LEU A 6 -17.94 -5.74 1.62
N PHE A 7 -18.78 -4.74 1.91
CA PHE A 7 -20.20 -4.78 1.60
C PHE A 7 -20.44 -4.83 0.08
N VAL A 8 -19.78 -3.97 -0.68
CA VAL A 8 -19.88 -3.94 -2.14
C VAL A 8 -19.37 -5.26 -2.74
N SER A 9 -18.22 -5.77 -2.29
CA SER A 9 -17.68 -7.05 -2.79
C SER A 9 -18.60 -8.22 -2.48
N HIS A 10 -19.21 -8.23 -1.29
CA HIS A 10 -20.17 -9.27 -0.90
C HIS A 10 -21.43 -9.23 -1.78
N PHE A 11 -21.97 -8.04 -2.03
CA PHE A 11 -23.13 -7.87 -2.91
C PHE A 11 -22.79 -8.27 -4.34
N MET A 12 -21.67 -7.83 -4.90
CA MET A 12 -21.25 -8.20 -6.27
C MET A 12 -21.06 -9.72 -6.45
N ALA A 13 -20.57 -10.41 -5.41
CA ALA A 13 -20.48 -11.87 -5.41
C ALA A 13 -21.85 -12.56 -5.45
N GLN A 14 -22.90 -11.96 -4.89
CA GLN A 14 -24.25 -12.52 -4.95
C GLN A 14 -24.90 -12.43 -6.35
N PHE A 15 -24.49 -11.47 -7.18
CA PHE A 15 -24.99 -11.29 -8.56
C PHE A 15 -24.13 -11.98 -9.64
N ASP A 16 -23.18 -12.83 -9.26
CA ASP A 16 -22.20 -13.52 -10.14
C ASP A 16 -21.41 -12.56 -11.07
N VAL A 17 -21.20 -11.32 -10.62
CA VAL A 17 -20.41 -10.34 -11.39
C VAL A 17 -18.93 -10.68 -11.24
N LYS A 18 -18.37 -11.39 -12.22
CA LYS A 18 -16.94 -11.72 -12.30
C LYS A 18 -16.19 -10.53 -12.88
N LEU A 19 -15.40 -9.86 -12.04
CA LEU A 19 -14.49 -8.82 -12.47
C LEU A 19 -13.22 -9.46 -13.02
N ASP A 20 -12.88 -9.08 -14.25
CA ASP A 20 -11.61 -9.44 -14.86
C ASP A 20 -10.42 -8.79 -14.10
N ALA A 21 -9.23 -9.37 -14.24
CA ALA A 21 -8.03 -8.93 -13.54
C ALA A 21 -7.61 -7.49 -13.89
N HIS A 22 -7.75 -7.09 -15.16
CA HIS A 22 -7.45 -5.73 -15.60
C HIS A 22 -8.42 -4.71 -14.98
N THR A 23 -9.70 -5.06 -14.88
CA THR A 23 -10.71 -4.22 -14.23
C THR A 23 -10.43 -4.06 -12.74
N LEU A 24 -10.04 -5.14 -12.06
CA LEU A 24 -9.65 -5.10 -10.64
C LEU A 24 -8.42 -4.23 -10.41
N HIS A 25 -7.39 -4.36 -11.25
CA HIS A 25 -6.19 -3.53 -11.19
C HIS A 25 -6.53 -2.05 -11.32
N PHE A 26 -7.31 -1.70 -12.34
CA PHE A 26 -7.74 -0.32 -12.57
C PHE A 26 -8.51 0.26 -11.37
N ILE A 27 -9.47 -0.49 -10.81
CA ILE A 27 -10.26 -0.05 -9.65
C ILE A 27 -9.36 0.17 -8.43
N GLN A 28 -8.36 -0.68 -8.21
CA GLN A 28 -7.42 -0.56 -7.10
C GLN A 28 -6.54 0.69 -7.23
N GLU A 29 -5.92 0.91 -8.39
CA GLU A 29 -5.09 2.09 -8.65
C GLU A 29 -5.90 3.38 -8.58
N PHE A 30 -7.05 3.41 -9.25
CA PHE A 30 -7.91 4.57 -9.28
C PHE A 30 -8.42 4.91 -7.87
N GLY A 31 -8.83 3.90 -7.11
CA GLY A 31 -9.24 4.07 -5.71
C GLY A 31 -8.11 4.59 -4.82
N LEU A 32 -6.88 4.09 -5.02
CA LEU A 32 -5.69 4.55 -4.31
C LEU A 32 -5.38 6.03 -4.62
N ILE A 33 -5.45 6.43 -5.89
CA ILE A 33 -5.24 7.82 -6.31
C ILE A 33 -6.28 8.74 -5.66
N LEU A 34 -7.57 8.38 -5.73
CA LEU A 34 -8.65 9.16 -5.11
C LEU A 34 -8.48 9.27 -3.59
N PHE A 35 -8.03 8.19 -2.94
CA PHE A 35 -7.76 8.18 -1.51
C PHE A 35 -6.59 9.12 -1.13
N VAL A 36 -5.45 9.00 -1.81
CA VAL A 36 -4.28 9.85 -1.58
C VAL A 36 -4.59 11.32 -1.87
N TYR A 37 -5.31 11.60 -2.97
CA TYR A 37 -5.79 12.93 -3.33
C TYR A 37 -6.69 13.53 -2.24
N SER A 38 -7.65 12.76 -1.75
CA SER A 38 -8.58 13.19 -0.70
C SER A 38 -7.84 13.50 0.61
N ILE A 39 -6.86 12.68 1.00
CA ILE A 39 -6.00 12.98 2.14
C ILE A 39 -5.23 14.28 1.88
N GLY A 40 -4.61 14.42 0.71
CA GLY A 40 -3.81 15.59 0.35
C GLY A 40 -4.58 16.91 0.49
N ILE A 41 -5.83 16.97 0.04
CA ILE A 41 -6.68 18.15 0.19
C ILE A 41 -7.07 18.40 1.65
N GLN A 42 -7.41 17.36 2.41
CA GLN A 42 -7.85 17.50 3.80
C GLN A 42 -6.70 17.91 4.73
N VAL A 43 -5.52 17.31 4.58
CA VAL A 43 -4.37 17.55 5.47
C VAL A 43 -3.47 18.71 4.98
N GLY A 44 -3.59 19.10 3.71
CA GLY A 44 -2.77 20.14 3.07
C GLY A 44 -2.79 21.51 3.77
N PRO A 45 -3.96 22.11 4.07
CA PRO A 45 -4.04 23.43 4.69
C PRO A 45 -3.34 23.52 6.06
N GLY A 46 -3.32 22.43 6.83
CA GLY A 46 -2.69 22.36 8.15
C GLY A 46 -1.22 21.91 8.15
N PHE A 47 -0.71 21.45 7.00
CA PHE A 47 0.60 20.79 6.91
C PHE A 47 1.75 21.72 7.33
N PHE A 48 1.86 22.90 6.72
CA PHE A 48 2.97 23.83 6.99
C PHE A 48 2.92 24.42 8.40
N ALA A 49 1.72 24.67 8.93
CA ALA A 49 1.54 25.13 10.31
C ALA A 49 2.02 24.07 11.31
N SER A 50 1.66 22.80 11.06
CA SER A 50 2.10 21.66 11.88
C SER A 50 3.62 21.44 11.79
N LEU A 51 4.22 21.66 10.63
CA LEU A 51 5.65 21.50 10.41
C LEU A 51 6.50 22.46 11.25
N LYS A 52 6.07 23.73 11.37
CA LYS A 52 6.83 24.82 12.02
C LYS A 52 6.91 24.71 13.55
N HIS A 53 5.88 24.22 14.23
CA HIS A 53 5.84 24.23 15.70
C HIS A 53 6.55 23.02 16.34
N SER A 54 6.32 21.82 15.80
CA SER A 54 6.94 20.57 16.28
C SER A 54 7.12 19.52 15.19
N GLY A 55 6.63 19.77 13.97
CA GLY A 55 6.54 18.75 12.94
C GLY A 55 7.88 18.27 12.42
N LEU A 56 8.95 19.08 12.46
CA LEU A 56 10.30 18.61 12.07
C LEU A 56 10.82 17.49 12.98
N LYS A 57 10.66 17.62 14.31
CA LYS A 57 11.08 16.57 15.25
C LYS A 57 10.23 15.30 15.08
N LEU A 58 8.91 15.47 14.98
CA LEU A 58 7.98 14.34 14.78
C LEU A 58 8.21 13.63 13.44
N ASN A 59 8.48 14.37 12.37
CA ASN A 59 8.81 13.81 11.07
C ASN A 59 10.14 13.04 11.11
N GLY A 60 11.13 13.54 11.86
CA GLY A 60 12.38 12.80 12.12
C GLY A 60 12.13 11.44 12.78
N PHE A 61 11.28 11.38 13.81
CA PHE A 61 10.88 10.10 14.41
C PHE A 61 10.10 9.21 13.43
N ALA A 62 9.21 9.79 12.61
CA ALA A 62 8.46 9.04 11.61
C ALA A 62 9.41 8.39 10.58
N VAL A 63 10.38 9.14 10.05
CA VAL A 63 11.41 8.60 9.14
C VAL A 63 12.21 7.49 9.81
N LEU A 64 12.60 7.67 11.07
CA LEU A 64 13.33 6.64 11.82
C LEU A 64 12.51 5.35 11.96
N ILE A 65 11.22 5.46 12.30
CA ILE A 65 10.31 4.30 12.42
C ILE A 65 10.18 3.58 11.08
N VAL A 66 10.06 4.31 9.97
CA VAL A 66 9.97 3.73 8.62
C VAL A 66 11.25 2.98 8.27
N LEU A 67 12.41 3.57 8.53
CA LEU A 67 13.71 2.94 8.24
C LEU A 67 13.92 1.68 9.09
N ILE A 68 13.67 1.75 10.40
CA ILE A 68 13.79 0.60 11.30
C ILE A 68 12.83 -0.51 10.88
N SER A 69 11.57 -0.18 10.62
CA SER A 69 10.58 -1.14 10.14
C SER A 69 11.03 -1.78 8.82
N GLY A 70 11.57 -0.99 7.89
CA GLY A 70 12.09 -1.46 6.60
C GLY A 70 13.23 -2.47 6.76
N ILE A 71 14.20 -2.16 7.62
CA ILE A 71 15.31 -3.08 7.93
C ILE A 71 14.76 -4.36 8.56
N LEU A 72 13.86 -4.25 9.56
CA LEU A 72 13.30 -5.41 10.24
C LEU A 72 12.55 -6.34 9.29
N VAL A 73 11.71 -5.81 8.40
CA VAL A 73 10.96 -6.65 7.45
C VAL A 73 11.86 -7.32 6.42
N ILE A 74 12.95 -6.68 5.99
CA ILE A 74 13.97 -7.29 5.12
C ILE A 74 14.67 -8.44 5.85
N LEU A 75 15.04 -8.25 7.12
CA LEU A 75 15.63 -9.31 7.93
C LEU A 75 14.67 -10.47 8.12
N ILE A 76 13.39 -10.21 8.42
CA ILE A 76 12.36 -11.25 8.57
C ILE A 76 12.22 -12.03 7.26
N HIS A 77 12.14 -11.35 6.11
CA HIS A 77 12.09 -12.00 4.81
C HIS A 77 13.30 -12.94 4.60
N LYS A 78 14.51 -12.45 4.86
CA LYS A 78 15.76 -13.20 4.62
C LYS A 78 15.96 -14.38 5.56
N PHE A 79 15.62 -14.24 6.85
CA PHE A 79 15.86 -15.28 7.86
C PHE A 79 14.74 -16.31 7.95
N PHE A 80 13.50 -15.90 7.75
CA PHE A 80 12.32 -16.77 7.90
C PHE A 80 11.69 -17.17 6.57
N ASN A 81 12.25 -16.71 5.44
CA ASN A 81 11.80 -17.02 4.08
C ASN A 81 10.30 -16.73 3.86
N VAL A 82 9.82 -15.62 4.46
CA VAL A 82 8.43 -15.21 4.41
C VAL A 82 8.11 -14.64 3.03
N PRO A 83 7.00 -15.02 2.36
CA PRO A 83 6.66 -14.51 1.04
C PRO A 83 6.56 -12.99 0.97
N LEU A 84 7.00 -12.40 -0.15
CA LEU A 84 6.96 -10.95 -0.39
C LEU A 84 5.58 -10.31 -0.17
N PRO A 85 4.44 -10.89 -0.62
CA PRO A 85 3.12 -10.31 -0.36
C PRO A 85 2.82 -10.16 1.14
N VAL A 86 3.26 -11.11 1.95
CA VAL A 86 3.05 -11.12 3.40
C VAL A 86 3.94 -10.08 4.07
N ILE A 87 5.21 -10.00 3.66
CA ILE A 87 6.17 -8.99 4.15
C ILE A 87 5.70 -7.57 3.84
N LEU A 88 5.16 -7.31 2.64
CA LEU A 88 4.57 -6.03 2.27
C LEU A 88 3.38 -5.66 3.19
N GLY A 89 2.54 -6.64 3.53
CA GLY A 89 1.46 -6.49 4.50
C GLY A 89 1.96 -6.13 5.90
N ILE A 90 2.97 -6.86 6.39
CA ILE A 90 3.60 -6.60 7.70
C ILE A 90 4.21 -5.20 7.73
N PHE A 91 4.94 -4.81 6.68
CA PHE A 91 5.57 -3.49 6.59
C PHE A 91 4.53 -2.37 6.60
N SER A 92 3.53 -2.44 5.71
CA SER A 92 2.46 -1.45 5.62
C SER A 92 1.70 -1.30 6.95
N GLY A 93 1.43 -2.41 7.64
CA GLY A 93 0.84 -2.40 8.98
C GLY A 93 1.75 -1.76 10.04
N ALA A 94 3.03 -2.14 10.06
CA ALA A 94 4.01 -1.63 11.02
C ALA A 94 4.20 -0.11 10.91
N VAL A 95 4.18 0.44 9.68
CA VAL A 95 4.27 1.89 9.45
C VAL A 95 2.91 2.60 9.44
N THR A 96 1.81 1.90 9.76
CA THR A 96 0.43 2.42 9.73
C THR A 96 0.09 3.12 8.39
N ASN A 97 0.62 2.58 7.30
CA ASN A 97 0.53 3.17 5.96
C ASN A 97 -0.18 2.22 5.00
N THR A 98 -1.49 2.03 5.18
CA THR A 98 -2.31 1.16 4.32
C THR A 98 -2.18 1.42 2.80
N PRO A 99 -2.09 2.67 2.29
CA PRO A 99 -1.92 2.88 0.84
C PRO A 99 -0.58 2.34 0.30
N SER A 100 0.45 2.19 1.15
CA SER A 100 1.71 1.57 0.71
C SER A 100 1.58 0.08 0.40
N LEU A 101 0.58 -0.62 0.97
CA LEU A 101 0.31 -2.01 0.63
C LEU A 101 -0.16 -2.12 -0.82
N GLY A 102 -1.11 -1.28 -1.23
CA GLY A 102 -1.62 -1.26 -2.60
C GLY A 102 -0.50 -0.95 -3.60
N ALA A 103 0.29 0.09 -3.34
CA ALA A 103 1.43 0.43 -4.18
C ALA A 103 2.49 -0.70 -4.23
N GLY A 104 2.81 -1.33 -3.10
CA GLY A 104 3.77 -2.42 -3.04
C GLY A 104 3.30 -3.69 -3.76
N GLN A 105 2.01 -4.02 -3.68
CA GLN A 105 1.41 -5.15 -4.41
C GLN A 105 1.47 -4.93 -5.92
N GLN A 106 1.29 -3.70 -6.38
CA GLN A 106 1.40 -3.36 -7.78
C GLN A 106 2.83 -3.55 -8.31
N VAL A 107 3.83 -3.01 -7.60
CA VAL A 107 5.25 -3.22 -7.95
C VAL A 107 5.60 -4.72 -7.97
N LEU A 108 5.08 -5.50 -7.02
CA LEU A 108 5.30 -6.94 -7.00
C LEU A 108 4.68 -7.65 -8.20
N ALA A 109 3.50 -7.21 -8.66
CA ALA A 109 2.85 -7.76 -9.85
C ALA A 109 3.65 -7.41 -11.13
N GLU A 110 4.14 -6.19 -11.24
CA GLU A 110 4.99 -5.74 -12.36
C GLU A 110 6.30 -6.55 -12.44
N LEU A 111 7.01 -6.71 -11.31
CA LEU A 111 8.24 -7.51 -11.24
C LEU A 111 7.99 -8.98 -11.60
N SER A 112 6.84 -9.54 -11.20
CA SER A 112 6.46 -10.90 -11.54
C SER A 112 6.21 -11.05 -13.04
N ALA A 113 5.56 -10.07 -13.68
CA ALA A 113 5.31 -10.08 -15.13
C ALA A 113 6.61 -9.90 -15.95
N GLU A 114 7.53 -9.06 -15.50
CA GLU A 114 8.83 -8.84 -16.14
C GLU A 114 9.70 -10.11 -16.06
N SER A 115 9.76 -10.76 -14.90
CA SER A 115 10.50 -12.01 -14.73
C SER A 115 10.02 -13.17 -15.60
N VAL A 116 8.73 -13.19 -15.97
CA VAL A 116 8.14 -14.20 -16.87
C VAL A 116 8.50 -13.92 -18.33
N THR A 117 8.69 -12.66 -18.69
CA THR A 117 9.06 -12.27 -20.06
C THR A 117 10.53 -12.58 -20.33
N GLU A 118 11.41 -12.38 -19.34
CA GLU A 118 12.87 -12.62 -19.46
C GLU A 118 13.24 -14.11 -19.60
N ILE A 119 12.42 -15.03 -19.08
CA ILE A 119 12.59 -16.51 -19.24
C ILE A 119 12.01 -17.05 -20.55
N MET A 120 11.32 -16.23 -21.34
CA MET A 120 10.75 -16.60 -22.64
C MET A 120 11.59 -16.13 -23.84
N GLU A 121 12.64 -15.33 -23.59
CA GLU A 121 13.74 -15.05 -24.54
C GLU A 121 14.94 -16.00 -24.32
#